data_AF-A0A6I3X9F7-F1
#
_entry.id   AF-A0A6I3X9F7-F1
#
_cell.length_a   1.000
_cell.length_b   1.000
_cell.length_c   1.000
_cell.angle_alpha   90.00
_cell.angle_beta   90.00
_cell.angle_gamma   90.00
#
_symmetry.space_group_name_H-M   'P 1'
#
loop_
_entity.id
_entity.type
_entity.pdbx_description
1 polymer ?
#
loop_
_entity_poly.entity_id
_entity_poly.type
_entity_poly.pdbx_seq_one_letter_code
_entity_poly.pdbx_strand_id
1 'polypeptide(L)'
;MSMKGFDHGNRGIGIRNHQLILPSVVCSTRVSSRIAKEMDAITFAHQHGCGFIGNDVGRITDFFAALANHPNVSSTLIVGLGCETLQGNELADKLLTKNKSTNYLVTQESGGVQGTVNSGVAAATELKAKYPTPQVVLPRLHLGIDLSDDNIKVDEIVSAFTEVGVDITVAASHKNSGLNFSDLMEAGVHVILSFPDKNQPPSGFPLIPTINVASGSPLHMAISQDFDLSADSSPEEIMEKINSVVNGELTKVEAIGAGEIIAGREVRSV
;
A
#
# COMPACT_ATOMS: atom_id res chain seq x y z
N MET A 1 -20.50 -14.59 -3.33
CA MET A 1 -20.81 -13.37 -2.56
C MET A 1 -20.50 -12.15 -3.41
N SER A 2 -21.22 -11.04 -3.27
CA SER A 2 -20.92 -9.81 -4.01
C SER A 2 -19.90 -8.99 -3.24
N MET A 3 -18.71 -8.82 -3.78
CA MET A 3 -17.67 -7.94 -3.23
C MET A 3 -17.90 -6.51 -3.70
N LYS A 4 -17.81 -5.53 -2.81
CA LYS A 4 -17.92 -4.11 -3.17
C LYS A 4 -16.54 -3.52 -3.37
N GLY A 5 -16.44 -2.57 -4.30
CA GLY A 5 -15.23 -1.79 -4.53
C GLY A 5 -15.56 -0.37 -4.95
N PHE A 6 -14.51 0.41 -5.23
CA PHE A 6 -14.57 1.80 -5.67
C PHE A 6 -13.91 1.91 -7.04
N ASP A 7 -14.62 2.46 -8.01
CA ASP A 7 -14.06 2.72 -9.33
C ASP A 7 -13.14 3.96 -9.28
N HIS A 8 -11.85 3.76 -9.53
CA HIS A 8 -10.82 4.79 -9.57
C HIS A 8 -10.38 5.10 -11.01
N GLY A 9 -11.19 4.76 -12.01
CA GLY A 9 -10.93 4.98 -13.43
C GLY A 9 -9.77 4.13 -13.92
N ASN A 10 -8.72 4.77 -14.45
CA ASN A 10 -7.59 4.07 -15.06
C ASN A 10 -6.70 3.33 -14.05
N ARG A 11 -6.94 3.48 -12.73
CA ARG A 11 -6.33 2.62 -11.69
C ARG A 11 -7.08 1.31 -11.47
N GLY A 12 -8.30 1.17 -12.00
CA GLY A 12 -9.16 0.03 -11.78
C GLY A 12 -10.06 0.18 -10.56
N ILE A 13 -10.61 -0.94 -10.10
CA ILE A 13 -11.56 -1.00 -8.98
C ILE A 13 -10.80 -1.45 -7.72
N GLY A 14 -10.73 -0.60 -6.69
CA GLY A 14 -10.11 -0.93 -5.40
C GLY A 14 -11.10 -1.38 -4.34
N ILE A 15 -10.60 -2.03 -3.28
CA ILE A 15 -11.40 -2.38 -2.09
C ILE A 15 -11.24 -1.37 -0.94
N ARG A 16 -10.35 -0.40 -1.13
CA ARG A 16 -10.20 0.80 -0.30
C ARG A 16 -10.23 2.02 -1.20
N ASN A 17 -10.57 3.17 -0.63
CA ASN A 17 -10.68 4.44 -1.34
C ASN A 17 -9.65 5.45 -0.80
N HIS A 18 -8.37 5.15 -0.95
CA HIS A 18 -7.31 5.94 -0.35
C HIS A 18 -6.90 7.11 -1.24
N GLN A 19 -6.91 8.32 -0.69
CA GLN A 19 -6.09 9.38 -1.24
C GLN A 19 -4.65 9.19 -0.74
N LEU A 20 -3.68 9.20 -1.66
CA LEU A 20 -2.27 9.02 -1.34
C LEU A 20 -1.55 10.38 -1.35
N ILE A 21 -0.99 10.76 -0.21
CA ILE A 21 -0.03 11.88 -0.13
C ILE A 21 1.37 11.26 -0.21
N LEU A 22 2.01 11.38 -1.37
CA LEU A 22 3.26 10.72 -1.71
C LEU A 22 4.44 11.67 -1.47
N PRO A 23 5.26 11.49 -0.41
CA PRO A 23 6.52 12.20 -0.29
C PRO A 23 7.52 11.68 -1.32
N SER A 24 8.03 12.54 -2.21
CA SER A 24 9.08 12.14 -3.19
C SER A 24 10.48 12.01 -2.57
N VAL A 25 10.67 12.49 -1.34
CA VAL A 25 11.95 12.50 -0.63
C VAL A 25 11.74 12.52 0.88
N VAL A 26 12.72 12.06 1.66
CA VAL A 26 12.65 12.08 3.14
C VAL A 26 12.30 13.45 3.70
N CYS A 27 12.80 14.54 3.10
CA CYS A 27 12.55 15.91 3.54
C CYS A 27 11.09 16.35 3.42
N SER A 28 10.30 15.77 2.51
CA SER A 28 8.88 16.08 2.36
C SER A 28 7.95 15.19 3.20
N THR A 29 8.50 14.20 3.92
CA THR A 29 7.75 13.30 4.80
C THR A 29 6.89 14.06 5.80
N ARG A 30 7.47 15.01 6.55
CA ARG A 30 6.74 15.70 7.62
C ARG A 30 5.60 16.57 7.09
N VAL A 31 5.80 17.20 5.94
CA VAL A 31 4.75 17.99 5.26
C VAL A 31 3.63 17.07 4.79
N SER A 32 3.99 15.95 4.17
CA SER A 32 3.05 14.92 3.69
C SER A 32 2.19 14.34 4.83
N SER A 33 2.80 14.03 5.98
CA SER A 33 2.08 13.55 7.18
C SER A 33 1.06 14.56 7.71
N ARG A 34 1.35 15.86 7.63
CA ARG A 34 0.42 16.89 8.07
C ARG A 34 -0.78 17.00 7.14
N ILE A 35 -0.54 17.03 5.83
CA ILE A 35 -1.60 17.04 4.82
C ILE A 35 -2.47 15.77 4.95
N ALA A 36 -1.82 14.61 5.05
CA ALA A 36 -2.52 13.33 5.17
C ALA A 36 -3.44 13.27 6.39
N LYS A 37 -2.97 13.76 7.54
CA LYS A 37 -3.77 13.86 8.77
C LYS A 37 -4.98 14.79 8.60
N GLU A 38 -4.83 15.93 7.94
CA GLU A 38 -5.94 16.88 7.73
C GLU A 38 -6.97 16.37 6.72
N MET A 39 -6.53 15.54 5.77
CA MET A 39 -7.36 15.01 4.69
C MET A 39 -7.96 13.61 4.96
N ASP A 40 -7.62 12.99 6.09
CA ASP A 40 -7.90 11.56 6.35
C ASP A 40 -7.41 10.67 5.20
N ALA A 41 -6.17 10.95 4.77
CA ALA A 41 -5.49 10.32 3.64
C ALA A 41 -4.31 9.47 4.12
N ILE A 42 -3.83 8.57 3.26
CA ILE A 42 -2.66 7.74 3.59
C ILE A 42 -1.37 8.45 3.18
N THR A 43 -0.31 8.16 3.92
CA THR A 43 1.06 8.53 3.57
C THR A 43 2.02 7.59 4.28
N PHE A 44 3.32 7.76 4.04
CA PHE A 44 4.37 6.93 4.60
C PHE A 44 5.62 7.77 4.85
N ALA A 45 6.53 7.28 5.68
CA ALA A 45 7.85 7.89 5.81
C ALA A 45 8.73 7.46 4.65
N HIS A 46 9.18 8.42 3.84
CA HIS A 46 10.08 8.11 2.74
C HIS A 46 11.46 7.70 3.29
N GLN A 47 11.91 6.49 3.00
CA GLN A 47 13.14 5.92 3.59
C GLN A 47 14.43 6.53 3.05
N HIS A 48 14.34 7.25 1.94
CA HIS A 48 15.50 7.64 1.16
C HIS A 48 15.72 9.16 1.19
N GLY A 49 16.94 9.56 1.56
CA GLY A 49 17.48 10.86 1.17
C GLY A 49 17.93 10.84 -0.29
N CYS A 50 18.56 11.92 -0.77
CA CYS A 50 18.97 12.08 -2.18
C CYS A 50 20.19 11.22 -2.60
N GLY A 51 20.67 10.32 -1.73
CA GLY A 51 21.92 9.58 -1.96
C GLY A 51 21.82 8.32 -2.82
N PHE A 52 20.65 7.98 -3.38
CA PHE A 52 20.52 6.89 -4.36
C PHE A 52 20.81 7.41 -5.76
N ILE A 53 21.49 6.61 -6.59
CA ILE A 53 21.99 7.01 -7.90
C ILE A 53 21.84 5.86 -8.92
N GLY A 54 22.02 6.17 -10.20
CA GLY A 54 22.00 5.17 -11.27
C GLY A 54 20.66 4.43 -11.37
N ASN A 55 20.71 3.11 -11.45
CA ASN A 55 19.52 2.27 -11.67
C ASN A 55 18.48 2.40 -10.53
N ASP A 56 18.91 2.73 -9.31
CA ASP A 56 17.98 2.90 -8.18
C ASP A 56 17.03 4.08 -8.39
N VAL A 57 17.42 5.13 -9.13
CA VAL A 57 16.53 6.26 -9.43
C VAL A 57 15.35 5.80 -10.27
N GLY A 58 15.61 5.03 -11.33
CA GLY A 58 14.58 4.45 -12.18
C GLY A 58 13.66 3.50 -11.42
N ARG A 59 14.23 2.56 -10.66
CA ARG A 59 13.46 1.59 -9.87
C ARG A 59 12.56 2.24 -8.83
N ILE A 60 13.07 3.21 -8.06
CA ILE A 60 12.26 3.92 -7.06
C ILE A 60 11.15 4.74 -7.76
N THR A 61 11.45 5.34 -8.92
CA THR A 61 10.44 6.06 -9.71
C THR A 61 9.35 5.12 -10.23
N ASP A 62 9.72 3.92 -10.69
CA ASP A 62 8.77 2.89 -11.11
C ASP A 62 7.92 2.38 -9.94
N PHE A 63 8.56 2.11 -8.80
CA PHE A 63 7.89 1.69 -7.58
C PHE A 63 6.86 2.72 -7.10
N PHE A 64 7.20 4.00 -7.04
CA PHE A 64 6.24 5.05 -6.68
C PHE A 64 5.18 5.28 -7.74
N ALA A 65 5.49 5.06 -9.01
CA ALA A 65 4.48 5.09 -10.06
C ALA A 65 3.50 3.92 -9.93
N ALA A 66 3.96 2.72 -9.54
CA ALA A 66 3.10 1.57 -9.24
C ALA A 66 2.22 1.87 -8.02
N LEU A 67 2.83 2.35 -6.93
CA LEU A 67 2.12 2.74 -5.71
C LEU A 67 1.02 3.78 -5.97
N ALA A 68 1.35 4.82 -6.74
CA ALA A 68 0.39 5.87 -7.09
C ALA A 68 -0.68 5.43 -8.08
N ASN A 69 -0.49 4.33 -8.82
CA ASN A 69 -1.47 3.77 -9.76
C ASN A 69 -2.22 2.55 -9.23
N HIS A 70 -1.97 2.16 -7.98
CA HIS A 70 -2.56 0.97 -7.38
C HIS A 70 -4.10 1.05 -7.32
N PRO A 71 -4.84 -0.07 -7.47
CA PRO A 71 -6.30 -0.07 -7.47
C PRO A 71 -6.94 0.52 -6.21
N ASN A 72 -6.31 0.43 -5.04
CA ASN A 72 -6.81 1.05 -3.80
C ASN A 72 -6.58 2.58 -3.69
N VAL A 73 -5.92 3.21 -4.66
CA VAL A 73 -5.68 4.65 -4.69
C VAL A 73 -6.75 5.35 -5.53
N SER A 74 -7.40 6.37 -4.98
CA SER A 74 -8.34 7.23 -5.71
C SER A 74 -7.69 8.43 -6.37
N SER A 75 -6.75 9.06 -5.65
CA SER A 75 -6.00 10.21 -6.13
C SER A 75 -4.64 10.29 -5.46
N THR A 76 -3.70 10.96 -6.11
CA THR A 76 -2.32 11.11 -5.62
C THR A 76 -1.94 12.59 -5.57
N LEU A 77 -1.45 13.04 -4.43
CA LEU A 77 -0.75 14.32 -4.29
C LEU A 77 0.72 14.01 -4.00
N ILE A 78 1.58 14.30 -4.97
CA ILE A 78 3.03 14.19 -4.79
C ILE A 78 3.51 15.46 -4.09
N VAL A 79 4.32 15.30 -3.05
CA VAL A 79 4.92 16.41 -2.30
C VAL A 79 6.43 16.28 -2.36
N GLY A 80 7.06 17.23 -3.05
CA GLY A 80 8.50 17.36 -3.15
C GLY A 80 9.09 18.45 -2.28
N LEU A 81 10.41 18.40 -2.10
CA LEU A 81 11.14 19.53 -1.53
C LEU A 81 11.48 20.53 -2.64
N GLY A 82 11.95 20.02 -3.79
CA GLY A 82 12.40 20.78 -4.96
C GLY A 82 13.85 20.51 -5.38
N CYS A 83 14.57 19.65 -4.64
CA CYS A 83 16.00 19.35 -4.88
C CYS A 83 16.34 17.86 -4.77
N GLU A 84 15.33 17.00 -4.77
CA GLU A 84 15.47 15.56 -4.68
C GLU A 84 16.06 14.92 -5.95
N THR A 85 16.64 13.73 -5.81
CA THR A 85 17.21 12.98 -6.94
C THR A 85 16.12 12.41 -7.85
N LEU A 86 15.07 11.85 -7.25
CA LEU A 86 13.87 11.49 -7.99
C LEU A 86 13.12 12.77 -8.36
N GLN A 87 13.04 13.10 -9.64
CA GLN A 87 12.39 14.32 -10.10
C GLN A 87 10.87 14.20 -9.95
N GLY A 88 10.29 14.88 -8.95
CA GLY A 88 8.87 14.76 -8.62
C GLY A 88 7.93 15.21 -9.76
N ASN A 89 8.36 16.18 -10.56
CA ASN A 89 7.68 16.60 -11.79
C ASN A 89 7.67 15.49 -12.85
N GLU A 90 8.77 14.76 -13.04
CA GLU A 90 8.82 13.65 -14.01
C GLU A 90 7.90 12.49 -13.58
N LEU A 91 7.86 12.19 -12.27
CA LEU A 91 6.91 11.22 -11.72
C LEU A 91 5.46 11.70 -11.94
N ALA A 92 5.18 12.98 -11.69
CA ALA A 92 3.86 13.57 -11.91
C ALA A 92 3.44 13.47 -13.38
N ASP A 93 4.32 13.85 -14.32
CA ASP A 93 4.07 13.79 -15.76
C ASP A 93 3.77 12.35 -16.20
N LYS A 94 4.58 11.39 -15.74
CA LYS A 94 4.37 9.96 -15.99
C LYS A 94 2.99 9.51 -15.50
N LEU A 95 2.60 9.90 -14.29
CA LEU A 95 1.29 9.55 -13.73
C LEU A 95 0.13 10.23 -14.47
N LEU A 96 0.28 11.50 -14.86
CA LEU A 96 -0.73 12.28 -15.59
C LEU A 96 -1.01 11.75 -17.00
N THR A 97 -0.13 10.93 -17.58
CA THR A 97 -0.41 10.20 -18.82
C THR A 97 -1.56 9.20 -18.66
N LYS A 98 -1.73 8.63 -17.46
CA LYS A 98 -2.74 7.61 -17.15
C LYS A 98 -3.86 8.15 -16.26
N ASN A 99 -3.52 8.92 -15.22
CA ASN A 99 -4.44 9.29 -14.15
C ASN A 99 -4.43 10.79 -13.89
N LYS A 100 -5.51 11.46 -14.32
CA LYS A 100 -5.70 12.92 -14.13
C LYS A 100 -5.97 13.31 -12.68
N SER A 101 -6.32 12.35 -11.81
CA SER A 101 -6.38 12.50 -10.36
C SER A 101 -5.00 12.45 -9.70
N THR A 102 -4.06 13.20 -10.27
CA THR A 102 -2.70 13.36 -9.77
C THR A 102 -2.36 14.85 -9.74
N ASN A 103 -1.71 15.30 -8.69
CA ASN A 103 -1.15 16.65 -8.61
C ASN A 103 0.24 16.61 -7.93
N TYR A 104 1.02 17.68 -8.09
CA TYR A 104 2.37 17.81 -7.55
C TYR A 104 2.54 19.18 -6.90
N LEU A 105 3.18 19.20 -5.72
CA LEU A 105 3.55 20.41 -5.01
C LEU A 105 5.02 20.37 -4.59
N VAL A 106 5.66 21.54 -4.68
CA VAL A 106 7.06 21.74 -4.29
C VAL A 106 7.11 22.62 -3.05
N THR A 107 7.72 22.11 -1.98
CA THR A 107 7.76 22.80 -0.68
C THR A 107 8.50 24.14 -0.75
N GLN A 108 9.62 24.19 -1.49
CA GLN A 108 10.41 25.41 -1.67
C GLN A 108 9.67 26.51 -2.45
N GLU A 109 8.70 26.14 -3.28
CA GLU A 109 7.91 27.07 -4.10
C GLU A 109 6.59 27.46 -3.42
N SER A 110 6.18 26.72 -2.39
CA SER A 110 4.88 26.86 -1.72
C SER A 110 4.95 27.64 -0.40
N GLY A 111 5.93 28.53 -0.23
CA GLY A 111 6.08 29.34 1.00
C GLY A 111 6.53 28.53 2.23
N GLY A 112 7.32 27.47 2.01
CA GLY A 112 7.83 26.60 3.06
C GLY A 112 6.77 25.67 3.66
N VAL A 113 7.04 25.12 4.84
CA VAL A 113 6.24 24.03 5.44
C VAL A 113 4.76 24.41 5.58
N GLN A 114 4.43 25.58 6.15
CA GLN A 114 3.03 25.91 6.41
C GLN A 114 2.26 26.24 5.13
N GLY A 115 2.87 27.00 4.20
CA GLY A 115 2.23 27.30 2.93
C GLY A 115 2.01 26.05 2.07
N THR A 116 2.93 25.08 2.14
CA THR A 116 2.79 23.78 1.46
C THR A 116 1.67 22.95 2.05
N VAL A 117 1.52 22.92 3.38
CA VAL A 117 0.38 22.21 4.02
C VAL A 117 -0.95 22.81 3.59
N ASN A 118 -1.09 24.14 3.65
CA ASN A 118 -2.32 24.82 3.25
C ASN A 118 -2.66 24.55 1.77
N SER A 119 -1.68 24.69 0.88
CA SER A 119 -1.86 24.45 -0.56
C SER A 119 -2.10 22.97 -0.86
N GLY A 120 -1.47 22.07 -0.11
CA GLY A 120 -1.64 20.62 -0.21
C GLY A 120 -3.04 20.16 0.18
N VAL A 121 -3.58 20.69 1.28
CA VAL A 121 -4.97 20.43 1.70
C VAL A 121 -5.96 20.93 0.65
N ALA A 122 -5.73 22.13 0.09
CA ALA A 122 -6.57 22.67 -0.98
C ALA A 122 -6.53 21.79 -2.24
N ALA A 123 -5.33 21.42 -2.70
CA ALA A 123 -5.14 20.56 -3.87
C ALA A 123 -5.75 19.16 -3.68
N ALA A 124 -5.54 18.54 -2.51
CA ALA A 124 -6.09 17.25 -2.16
C ALA A 124 -7.63 17.27 -2.11
N THR A 125 -8.21 18.34 -1.58
CA THR A 125 -9.66 18.57 -1.57
C THR A 125 -10.20 18.70 -3.00
N GLU A 126 -9.53 19.47 -3.85
CA GLU A 126 -9.92 19.64 -5.26
C GLU A 126 -9.88 18.31 -6.02
N LEU A 127 -8.81 17.52 -5.86
CA LEU A 127 -8.70 16.20 -6.48
C LEU A 127 -9.87 15.29 -6.09
N LYS A 128 -10.21 15.22 -4.80
CA LYS A 128 -11.32 14.40 -4.30
C LYS A 128 -12.67 14.85 -4.84
N ALA A 129 -12.89 16.16 -4.99
CA ALA A 129 -14.13 16.70 -5.53
C ALA A 129 -14.26 16.50 -7.05
N LYS A 130 -13.15 16.64 -7.78
CA LYS A 130 -13.11 16.57 -9.26
C LYS A 130 -13.18 15.13 -9.79
N TYR A 131 -12.70 14.16 -9.00
CA TYR A 131 -12.62 12.76 -9.39
C TYR A 131 -13.38 11.87 -8.39
N PRO A 132 -14.72 11.87 -8.42
CA PRO A 132 -15.52 11.05 -7.53
C PRO A 132 -15.33 9.55 -7.84
N THR A 133 -15.46 8.73 -6.80
CA THR A 133 -15.16 7.29 -6.82
C THR A 133 -16.43 6.49 -6.51
N PRO A 134 -17.27 6.17 -7.51
CA PRO A 134 -18.53 5.48 -7.25
C PRO A 134 -18.29 4.06 -6.71
N GLN A 135 -19.17 3.61 -5.83
CA GLN A 135 -19.17 2.22 -5.38
C GLN A 135 -19.71 1.32 -6.49
N VAL A 136 -18.98 0.24 -6.77
CA VAL A 136 -19.29 -0.74 -7.81
C VAL A 136 -19.11 -2.15 -7.26
N VAL A 137 -19.58 -3.15 -7.99
CA VAL A 137 -19.26 -4.55 -7.67
C VAL A 137 -17.85 -4.84 -8.18
N LEU A 138 -17.00 -5.38 -7.30
CA LEU A 138 -15.68 -5.87 -7.69
C LEU A 138 -15.87 -7.16 -8.50
N PRO A 139 -15.50 -7.18 -9.80
CA PRO A 139 -15.74 -8.34 -10.65
C PRO A 139 -14.87 -9.53 -10.28
N ARG A 140 -13.66 -9.27 -9.77
CA ARG A 140 -12.70 -10.28 -9.39
C ARG A 140 -11.77 -9.75 -8.31
N LEU A 141 -11.54 -10.57 -7.29
CA LEU A 141 -10.55 -10.28 -6.25
C LEU A 141 -9.17 -10.72 -6.72
N HIS A 142 -8.18 -9.90 -6.43
CA HIS A 142 -6.76 -10.24 -6.58
C HIS A 142 -6.15 -10.27 -5.19
N LEU A 143 -5.81 -11.47 -4.71
CA LEU A 143 -5.24 -11.74 -3.40
C LEU A 143 -3.72 -11.86 -3.51
N GLY A 144 -3.01 -11.12 -2.67
CA GLY A 144 -1.59 -11.34 -2.42
C GLY A 144 -1.39 -12.31 -1.26
N ILE A 145 -0.48 -13.27 -1.39
CA ILE A 145 -0.05 -14.14 -0.29
C ILE A 145 1.42 -13.84 0.00
N ASP A 146 1.71 -13.35 1.19
CA ASP A 146 3.08 -13.24 1.71
C ASP A 146 3.45 -14.54 2.44
N LEU A 147 4.53 -15.17 1.99
CA LEU A 147 5.14 -16.36 2.60
C LEU A 147 6.53 -16.02 3.11
N SER A 148 6.58 -15.41 4.28
CA SER A 148 7.85 -15.19 5.00
C SER A 148 8.24 -16.40 5.86
N ASP A 149 7.28 -17.28 6.20
CA ASP A 149 7.54 -18.59 6.83
C ASP A 149 7.58 -19.73 5.80
N ASP A 150 8.79 -20.25 5.53
CA ASP A 150 9.06 -21.34 4.58
C ASP A 150 8.33 -22.68 4.92
N ASN A 151 7.85 -22.84 6.16
CA ASN A 151 7.19 -24.07 6.60
C ASN A 151 5.71 -24.11 6.23
N ILE A 152 5.12 -22.97 5.89
CA ILE A 152 3.71 -22.90 5.49
C ILE A 152 3.57 -23.37 4.04
N LYS A 153 2.62 -24.27 3.82
CA LYS A 153 2.20 -24.70 2.48
C LYS A 153 0.83 -24.10 2.20
N VAL A 154 0.74 -23.34 1.11
CA VAL A 154 -0.51 -22.66 0.71
C VAL A 154 -1.15 -23.29 -0.51
N ASP A 155 -0.67 -24.43 -1.00
CA ASP A 155 -1.19 -25.09 -2.19
C ASP A 155 -2.70 -25.36 -2.10
N GLU A 156 -3.17 -25.76 -0.91
CA GLU A 156 -4.59 -25.98 -0.62
C GLU A 156 -5.40 -24.67 -0.68
N ILE A 157 -4.91 -23.61 -0.03
CA ILE A 157 -5.54 -22.28 -0.03
C ILE A 157 -5.59 -21.72 -1.47
N VAL A 158 -4.48 -21.81 -2.19
CA VAL A 158 -4.36 -21.34 -3.58
C VAL A 158 -5.34 -22.09 -4.47
N SER A 159 -5.41 -23.41 -4.35
CA SER A 159 -6.33 -24.23 -5.14
C SER A 159 -7.78 -23.88 -4.83
N ALA A 160 -8.16 -23.87 -3.54
CA ALA A 160 -9.51 -23.56 -3.10
C ALA A 160 -9.98 -22.17 -3.55
N PHE A 161 -9.09 -21.17 -3.49
CA PHE A 161 -9.45 -19.79 -3.81
C PHE A 161 -9.46 -19.53 -5.33
N THR A 162 -8.57 -20.19 -6.08
CA THR A 162 -8.58 -20.12 -7.55
C THR A 162 -9.84 -20.77 -8.13
N GLU A 163 -10.32 -21.88 -7.55
CA GLU A 163 -11.56 -22.56 -7.98
C GLU A 163 -12.80 -21.66 -7.86
N VAL A 164 -12.83 -20.75 -6.88
CA VAL A 164 -13.90 -19.76 -6.72
C VAL A 164 -13.64 -18.44 -7.46
N GLY A 165 -12.59 -18.40 -8.29
CA GLY A 165 -12.31 -17.30 -9.21
C GLY A 165 -11.53 -16.12 -8.62
N VAL A 166 -10.75 -16.33 -7.55
CA VAL A 166 -9.81 -15.34 -7.01
C VAL A 166 -8.49 -15.41 -7.80
N ASP A 167 -8.01 -14.28 -8.30
CA ASP A 167 -6.65 -14.17 -8.85
C ASP A 167 -5.66 -14.13 -7.68
N ILE A 168 -4.55 -14.87 -7.77
CA ILE A 168 -3.59 -15.00 -6.66
C ILE A 168 -2.18 -14.66 -7.14
N THR A 169 -1.47 -13.88 -6.34
CA THR A 169 -0.02 -13.69 -6.46
C THR A 169 0.65 -14.06 -5.15
N VAL A 170 1.66 -14.92 -5.23
CA VAL A 170 2.43 -15.36 -4.06
C VAL A 170 3.79 -14.67 -4.08
N ALA A 171 4.15 -14.02 -2.98
CA ALA A 171 5.47 -13.44 -2.75
C ALA A 171 6.19 -14.22 -1.65
N ALA A 172 7.32 -14.83 -2.00
CA ALA A 172 8.13 -15.67 -1.11
C ALA A 172 9.64 -15.38 -1.28
N SER A 173 9.98 -14.25 -1.91
CA SER A 173 11.36 -13.86 -2.22
C SER A 173 12.16 -13.48 -0.97
N HIS A 174 11.46 -13.09 0.10
CA HIS A 174 12.04 -12.54 1.32
C HIS A 174 11.46 -13.21 2.57
N LYS A 175 12.28 -13.32 3.62
CA LYS A 175 11.82 -13.69 4.98
C LYS A 175 11.24 -12.51 5.76
N ASN A 176 11.13 -11.35 5.12
CA ASN A 176 10.62 -10.13 5.72
C ASN A 176 9.35 -9.74 4.97
N SER A 177 8.21 -9.82 5.67
CA SER A 177 6.90 -9.52 5.06
C SER A 177 6.85 -8.15 4.40
N GLY A 178 7.50 -7.12 4.95
CA GLY A 178 7.48 -5.77 4.38
C GLY A 178 8.09 -5.67 2.97
N LEU A 179 9.09 -6.50 2.66
CA LEU A 179 9.64 -6.59 1.31
C LEU A 179 8.69 -7.34 0.36
N ASN A 180 8.13 -8.48 0.80
CA ASN A 180 7.14 -9.21 0.01
C ASN A 180 5.88 -8.36 -0.24
N PHE A 181 5.45 -7.52 0.70
CA PHE A 181 4.32 -6.60 0.52
C PHE A 181 4.58 -5.57 -0.57
N SER A 182 5.84 -5.17 -0.76
CA SER A 182 6.25 -4.23 -1.80
C SER A 182 6.13 -4.89 -3.19
N ASP A 183 6.54 -6.15 -3.32
CA ASP A 183 6.34 -6.94 -4.55
C ASP A 183 4.84 -7.14 -4.85
N LEU A 184 4.04 -7.46 -3.82
CA LEU A 184 2.60 -7.64 -3.94
C LEU A 184 1.88 -6.32 -4.30
N MET A 185 2.36 -5.18 -3.80
CA MET A 185 1.86 -3.86 -4.18
C MET A 185 2.12 -3.58 -5.65
N GLU A 186 3.33 -3.88 -6.16
CA GLU A 186 3.62 -3.70 -7.60
C GLU A 186 2.76 -4.63 -8.48
N ALA A 187 2.35 -5.79 -7.96
CA ALA A 187 1.40 -6.68 -8.62
C ALA A 187 -0.05 -6.18 -8.61
N GLY A 188 -0.37 -5.13 -7.84
CA GLY A 188 -1.71 -4.53 -7.79
C GLY A 188 -2.74 -5.33 -7.00
N VAL A 189 -2.32 -6.13 -6.01
CA VAL A 189 -3.23 -6.94 -5.21
C VAL A 189 -4.18 -6.08 -4.37
N HIS A 190 -5.42 -6.50 -4.23
CA HIS A 190 -6.42 -5.75 -3.47
C HIS A 190 -6.22 -5.89 -1.96
N VAL A 191 -5.84 -7.08 -1.50
CA VAL A 191 -5.68 -7.49 -0.10
C VAL A 191 -4.51 -8.46 0.02
N ILE A 192 -3.81 -8.44 1.16
CA ILE A 192 -2.71 -9.35 1.47
C ILE A 192 -3.14 -10.32 2.58
N LEU A 193 -2.92 -11.61 2.36
CA LEU A 193 -2.91 -12.64 3.40
C LEU A 193 -1.44 -12.93 3.76
N SER A 194 -1.06 -12.61 4.98
CA SER A 194 0.33 -12.63 5.45
C SER A 194 0.58 -13.80 6.39
N PHE A 195 1.57 -14.62 6.04
CA PHE A 195 2.15 -15.66 6.88
C PHE A 195 3.58 -15.24 7.29
N PRO A 196 3.71 -14.39 8.33
CA PRO A 196 5.00 -13.84 8.74
C PRO A 196 5.93 -14.93 9.30
N ASP A 197 7.25 -14.70 9.24
CA ASP A 197 8.22 -15.59 9.89
C ASP A 197 7.87 -15.75 11.38
N LYS A 198 8.12 -16.94 11.94
CA LYS A 198 7.82 -17.28 13.34
C LYS A 198 8.38 -16.30 14.39
N ASN A 199 9.37 -15.48 14.05
CA ASN A 199 9.96 -14.46 14.93
C ASN A 199 9.60 -13.02 14.54
N GLN A 200 8.67 -12.83 13.60
CA GLN A 200 8.24 -11.52 13.12
C GLN A 200 6.83 -11.21 13.65
N PRO A 201 6.59 -10.01 14.20
CA PRO A 201 5.24 -9.60 14.58
C PRO A 201 4.35 -9.42 13.33
N PRO A 202 3.01 -9.36 13.48
CA PRO A 202 2.14 -9.02 12.38
C PRO A 202 2.56 -7.67 11.79
N SER A 203 2.63 -7.63 10.46
CA SER A 203 3.09 -6.45 9.71
C SER A 203 1.95 -5.91 8.86
N GLY A 204 1.99 -4.62 8.54
CA GLY A 204 0.98 -3.97 7.71
C GLY A 204 1.57 -3.20 6.54
N PHE A 205 0.71 -2.85 5.59
CA PHE A 205 1.05 -2.00 4.46
C PHE A 205 0.02 -0.85 4.39
N PRO A 206 0.42 0.43 4.46
CA PRO A 206 -0.53 1.55 4.58
C PRO A 206 -1.62 1.65 3.50
N LEU A 207 -1.39 1.06 2.32
CA LEU A 207 -2.30 1.12 1.17
C LEU A 207 -3.16 -0.14 0.99
N ILE A 208 -2.71 -1.28 1.51
CA ILE A 208 -3.29 -2.60 1.22
C ILE A 208 -3.66 -3.27 2.53
N PRO A 209 -4.94 -3.59 2.77
CA PRO A 209 -5.34 -4.31 3.97
C PRO A 209 -4.56 -5.62 4.05
N THR A 210 -3.96 -5.85 5.22
CA THR A 210 -3.09 -7.02 5.46
C THR A 210 -3.69 -7.84 6.59
N ILE A 211 -4.13 -9.05 6.25
CA ILE A 211 -4.69 -10.05 7.17
C ILE A 211 -3.53 -10.92 7.63
N ASN A 212 -3.14 -10.84 8.90
CA ASN A 212 -2.03 -11.62 9.43
C ASN A 212 -2.51 -12.92 10.09
N VAL A 213 -1.91 -14.05 9.68
CA VAL A 213 -2.18 -15.37 10.23
C VAL A 213 -1.09 -15.74 11.23
N ALA A 214 -1.48 -16.02 12.48
CA ALA A 214 -0.53 -16.46 13.50
C ALA A 214 0.05 -17.85 13.17
N SER A 215 1.15 -18.20 13.81
CA SER A 215 1.74 -19.55 13.76
C SER A 215 1.79 -20.11 15.18
N GLY A 216 2.17 -21.38 15.34
CA GLY A 216 2.36 -22.00 16.65
C GLY A 216 3.64 -21.56 17.40
N SER A 217 4.32 -20.49 16.95
CA SER A 217 5.57 -20.06 17.56
C SER A 217 5.36 -19.47 18.97
N PRO A 218 6.36 -19.53 19.86
CA PRO A 218 6.28 -18.88 21.17
C PRO A 218 5.98 -17.38 21.09
N LEU A 219 6.52 -16.70 20.08
CA LEU A 219 6.24 -15.28 19.87
C LEU A 219 4.76 -15.08 19.50
N HIS A 220 4.26 -15.76 18.47
CA HIS A 220 2.90 -15.58 17.98
C HIS A 220 1.86 -15.98 19.03
N MET A 221 2.13 -16.99 19.86
CA MET A 221 1.26 -17.31 21.01
C MET A 221 1.23 -16.16 22.03
N ALA A 222 2.37 -15.53 22.32
CA ALA A 222 2.47 -14.43 23.28
C ALA A 222 1.78 -13.15 22.81
N ILE A 223 1.71 -12.92 21.50
CA ILE A 223 1.07 -11.74 20.86
C ILE A 223 -0.12 -12.13 19.97
N SER A 224 -0.81 -13.22 20.30
CA SER A 224 -1.91 -13.77 19.49
C SER A 224 -3.06 -12.78 19.26
N GLN A 225 -3.24 -11.83 20.18
CA GLN A 225 -4.24 -10.77 20.07
C GLN A 225 -3.93 -9.75 18.96
N ASP A 226 -2.71 -9.73 18.41
CA ASP A 226 -2.32 -8.81 17.34
C ASP A 226 -2.57 -9.40 15.94
N PHE A 227 -2.87 -10.70 15.84
CA PHE A 227 -3.14 -11.39 14.56
C PHE A 227 -4.63 -11.46 14.24
N ASP A 228 -4.99 -11.34 12.96
CA ASP A 228 -6.38 -11.42 12.49
C ASP A 228 -6.92 -12.86 12.57
N LEU A 229 -6.06 -13.84 12.34
CA LEU A 229 -6.39 -15.26 12.25
C LEU A 229 -5.40 -16.11 13.06
N SER A 230 -5.87 -17.27 13.53
CA SER A 230 -5.05 -18.23 14.28
C SER A 230 -4.32 -19.20 13.34
N ALA A 231 -3.34 -19.94 13.88
CA ALA A 231 -2.58 -20.94 13.12
C ALA A 231 -3.43 -22.11 12.59
N ASP A 232 -4.57 -22.38 13.23
CA ASP A 232 -5.45 -23.50 12.89
C ASP A 232 -6.63 -23.07 12.02
N SER A 233 -6.62 -21.82 11.52
CA SER A 233 -7.76 -21.27 10.76
C SER A 233 -7.97 -22.03 9.45
N SER A 234 -9.21 -22.45 9.20
CA SER A 234 -9.53 -23.21 7.98
C SER A 234 -9.57 -22.30 6.73
N PRO A 235 -9.46 -22.86 5.50
CA PRO A 235 -9.66 -22.09 4.27
C PRO A 235 -10.99 -21.33 4.23
N GLU A 236 -12.06 -21.89 4.80
CA GLU A 236 -13.37 -21.24 4.92
C GLU A 236 -13.32 -20.02 5.85
N GLU A 237 -12.70 -20.15 7.03
CA GLU A 237 -12.53 -19.03 7.98
C GLU A 237 -11.66 -17.91 7.39
N ILE A 238 -10.58 -18.29 6.67
CA ILE A 238 -9.74 -17.34 5.94
C ILE A 238 -10.57 -16.60 4.88
N MET A 239 -11.36 -17.31 4.07
CA MET A 239 -12.20 -16.71 3.04
C MET A 239 -13.31 -15.81 3.64
N GLU A 240 -13.89 -16.19 4.77
CA GLU A 240 -14.85 -15.35 5.50
C GLU A 240 -14.18 -14.05 5.97
N LYS A 241 -12.98 -14.13 6.53
CA LYS A 241 -12.22 -12.94 6.94
C LYS A 241 -11.87 -12.05 5.75
N ILE A 242 -11.41 -12.62 4.64
CA ILE A 242 -11.14 -11.89 3.39
C ILE A 242 -12.40 -11.17 2.92
N ASN A 243 -13.56 -11.84 2.89
CA ASN A 243 -14.81 -11.22 2.47
C ASN A 243 -15.23 -10.06 3.38
N SER A 244 -15.06 -10.19 4.69
CA SER A 244 -15.36 -9.10 5.65
C SER A 244 -14.44 -7.90 5.41
N VAL A 245 -13.14 -8.15 5.22
CA VAL A 245 -12.14 -7.10 4.96
C VAL A 245 -12.38 -6.40 3.62
N VAL A 246 -12.66 -7.15 2.56
CA VAL A 246 -13.02 -6.60 1.25
C VAL A 246 -14.26 -5.70 1.32
N ASN A 247 -15.21 -6.04 2.20
CA ASN A 247 -16.43 -5.26 2.40
C ASN A 247 -16.31 -4.15 3.46
N GLY A 248 -15.10 -3.83 3.90
CA GLY A 248 -14.80 -2.62 4.69
C GLY A 248 -14.46 -2.87 6.16
N GLU A 249 -14.40 -4.13 6.62
CA GLU A 249 -13.78 -4.42 7.91
C GLU A 249 -12.28 -4.05 7.86
N LEU A 250 -11.79 -3.36 8.88
CA LEU A 250 -10.36 -3.08 9.03
C LEU A 250 -9.66 -4.31 9.60
N THR A 251 -8.47 -4.63 9.08
CA THR A 251 -7.58 -5.59 9.75
C THR A 251 -6.99 -4.98 11.02
N LYS A 252 -6.44 -5.81 11.90
CA LYS A 252 -5.85 -5.32 13.16
C LYS A 252 -4.73 -4.30 12.94
N VAL A 253 -3.88 -4.54 11.94
CA VAL A 253 -2.78 -3.62 11.58
C VAL A 253 -3.30 -2.32 10.94
N GLU A 254 -4.37 -2.38 10.14
CA GLU A 254 -5.04 -1.17 9.63
C GLU A 254 -5.62 -0.32 10.77
N ALA A 255 -6.30 -0.96 11.73
CA ALA A 255 -7.01 -0.27 12.81
C ALA A 255 -6.06 0.54 13.72
N ILE A 256 -4.80 0.11 13.86
CA ILE A 256 -3.78 0.80 14.64
C ILE A 256 -2.86 1.68 13.78
N GLY A 257 -3.07 1.71 12.45
CA GLY A 257 -2.22 2.45 11.51
C GLY A 257 -0.79 1.89 11.42
N ALA A 258 -0.59 0.60 11.68
CA ALA A 258 0.71 -0.05 11.58
C ALA A 258 1.01 -0.43 10.13
N GLY A 259 2.20 -0.04 9.67
CA GLY A 259 2.71 -0.45 8.37
C GLY A 259 3.75 0.52 7.82
N GLU A 260 4.60 0.00 6.95
CA GLU A 260 5.59 0.79 6.23
C GLU A 260 5.57 0.42 4.75
N ILE A 261 5.98 1.36 3.89
CA ILE A 261 6.13 1.12 2.45
C ILE A 261 7.62 1.07 2.17
N ILE A 262 8.16 -0.11 1.82
CA ILE A 262 9.60 -0.32 1.64
C ILE A 262 9.98 -0.24 0.16
N ALA A 263 10.50 0.92 -0.26
CA ALA A 263 11.10 1.04 -1.59
C ALA A 263 12.51 0.43 -1.57
N GLY A 264 12.66 -0.80 -2.05
CA GLY A 264 13.96 -1.48 -2.09
C GLY A 264 15.01 -0.72 -2.92
N ARG A 265 16.28 -0.80 -2.50
CA ARG A 265 17.45 -0.36 -3.30
C ARG A 265 18.30 -1.57 -3.67
N GLU A 266 18.89 -1.56 -4.86
CA GLU A 266 19.87 -2.55 -5.26
C GLU A 266 21.21 -2.30 -4.55
N VAL A 267 21.60 -1.03 -4.41
CA VAL A 267 22.86 -0.66 -3.76
C VAL A 267 22.59 -0.16 -2.35
N ARG A 268 23.10 -0.88 -1.35
CA ARG A 268 23.17 -0.34 0.02
C ARG A 268 24.14 0.83 -0.01
N SER A 269 23.70 2.02 0.37
CA SER A 269 24.62 3.10 0.70
C SER A 269 25.56 2.58 1.79
N VAL A 270 26.84 2.43 1.43
CA VAL A 270 27.93 2.06 2.33
C VAL A 270 28.17 3.17 3.35
#